data_AF-A0A2J6WUM4-F1
#
_entry.id   AF-A0A2J6WUM4-F1
#
_cell.length_a   1.000
_cell.length_b   1.000
_cell.length_c   1.000
_cell.angle_alpha   90.00
_cell.angle_beta   90.00
_cell.angle_gamma   90.00
#
_symmetry.space_group_name_H-M   'P 1'
#
loop_
_entity.id
_entity.type
_entity.pdbx_description
1 polymer ?
#
loop_
_entity_poly.entity_id
_entity_poly.type
_entity_poly.pdbx_seq_one_letter_code
_entity_poly.pdbx_strand_id
1 'polypeptide(L)'
;MKVKAGEILKSPSLKSDGRHTYTDFYEGIGVSAGLFISFYLGSIFYYISISLAFLALILTAYSIGKDSVLSLLDLPKDRSLRERIANIASSVKGVRTVREVRMRWAGPVIFVELVVEMDPLITVDDAHPITEEIERNVKASIDGIYSVSVHVEPVKRKRFRLIIPSEGKEIDSRMDERLAKSDYFAIVDIGESISYKFIENPFREKEDLAGLDFKDFLLDNGITDIICYNVGEITYGLMVSHGIYCWHSDIDTIGNVVNKFLKGNLNKLVHPTRRSKVK
;
A
#
# COMPACT_ATOMS: atom_id res chain seq x y z
N MET A 1 -24.80 17.64 -33.25
CA MET A 1 -25.34 16.26 -33.18
C MET A 1 -24.36 15.30 -32.49
N LYS A 2 -23.08 15.24 -32.92
CA LYS A 2 -22.04 14.37 -32.33
C LYS A 2 -21.77 14.59 -30.83
N VAL A 3 -21.66 15.84 -30.36
CA VAL A 3 -21.43 16.12 -28.92
C VAL A 3 -22.56 15.58 -28.04
N LYS A 4 -23.82 15.80 -28.46
CA LYS A 4 -25.02 15.33 -27.77
C LYS A 4 -25.10 13.79 -27.75
N ALA A 5 -24.73 13.14 -28.87
CA ALA A 5 -24.61 11.68 -28.93
C ALA A 5 -23.47 11.16 -28.04
N GLY A 6 -22.34 11.86 -27.97
CA GLY A 6 -21.23 11.53 -27.07
C GLY A 6 -21.59 11.65 -25.59
N GLU A 7 -22.47 12.59 -25.22
CA GLU A 7 -23.01 12.69 -23.87
C GLU A 7 -23.98 11.54 -23.53
N ILE A 8 -24.91 11.23 -24.44
CA ILE A 8 -25.87 10.13 -24.25
C ILE A 8 -25.15 8.78 -24.14
N LEU A 9 -24.15 8.54 -25.00
CA LEU A 9 -23.41 7.27 -25.05
C LEU A 9 -22.24 7.22 -24.07
N LYS A 10 -22.06 8.23 -23.21
CA LYS A 10 -20.90 8.38 -22.31
C LYS A 10 -19.57 8.09 -23.02
N SER A 11 -19.42 8.61 -24.25
CA SER A 11 -18.27 8.36 -25.11
C SER A 11 -17.40 9.62 -25.20
N PRO A 12 -16.25 9.66 -24.50
CA PRO A 12 -15.32 10.79 -24.55
C PRO A 12 -14.76 11.01 -25.95
N SER A 13 -14.49 9.95 -26.71
CA SER A 13 -13.98 10.04 -28.08
C SER A 13 -15.00 10.71 -29.00
N LEU A 14 -16.27 10.31 -28.93
CA LEU A 14 -17.34 10.91 -29.74
C LEU A 14 -17.63 12.37 -29.31
N LYS A 15 -17.52 12.67 -28.01
CA LYS A 15 -17.62 14.04 -27.50
C LYS A 15 -16.44 14.91 -27.96
N SER A 16 -15.23 14.35 -27.97
CA SER A 16 -14.02 15.03 -28.44
C SER A 16 -14.08 15.29 -29.94
N ASP A 17 -14.45 14.29 -30.73
CA ASP A 17 -14.64 14.41 -32.18
C ASP A 17 -15.71 15.47 -32.52
N GLY A 18 -16.80 15.49 -31.76
CA GLY A 18 -17.82 16.53 -31.87
C GLY A 18 -17.29 17.93 -31.56
N ARG A 19 -16.43 18.10 -30.55
CA ARG A 19 -15.81 19.39 -30.22
C ARG A 19 -14.77 19.82 -31.25
N HIS A 20 -13.96 18.89 -31.76
CA HIS A 20 -13.04 19.15 -32.87
C HIS A 20 -13.79 19.64 -34.12
N THR A 21 -14.91 19.00 -34.45
CA THR A 21 -15.76 19.43 -35.58
C THR A 21 -16.23 20.88 -35.43
N TYR A 22 -16.54 21.33 -34.20
CA TYR A 22 -16.90 22.73 -33.94
C TYR A 22 -15.68 23.66 -34.08
N THR A 23 -14.51 23.27 -33.57
CA THR A 23 -13.27 24.04 -33.73
C THR A 23 -12.93 24.23 -35.21
N ASP A 24 -12.94 23.16 -36.01
CA ASP A 24 -12.65 23.23 -37.45
C ASP A 24 -13.65 24.15 -38.19
N PHE A 25 -14.92 24.13 -37.78
CA PHE A 25 -15.93 25.01 -38.34
C PHE A 25 -15.66 26.50 -38.03
N TYR A 26 -15.29 26.82 -36.78
CA TYR A 26 -14.94 28.19 -36.39
C TYR A 26 -13.63 28.66 -37.04
N GLU A 27 -12.64 27.79 -37.15
CA GLU A 27 -11.39 28.06 -37.88
C GLU A 27 -11.68 28.38 -39.36
N GLY A 28 -12.55 27.60 -40.01
CA GLY A 28 -13.00 27.85 -41.38
C GLY A 28 -13.70 29.20 -41.56
N ILE A 29 -14.57 29.59 -40.61
CA ILE A 29 -15.22 30.91 -40.60
C ILE A 29 -14.17 32.02 -40.43
N GLY A 30 -13.23 31.87 -39.50
CA GLY A 30 -12.18 32.86 -39.23
C GLY A 30 -11.31 33.14 -40.45
N VAL A 31 -10.86 32.08 -41.13
CA VAL A 31 -10.08 32.19 -42.38
C VAL A 31 -10.91 32.83 -43.50
N SER A 32 -12.16 32.40 -43.67
CA SER A 32 -13.05 32.94 -44.72
C SER A 32 -13.35 34.42 -44.51
N ALA A 33 -13.61 34.83 -43.27
CA ALA A 33 -13.82 36.23 -42.91
C ALA A 33 -12.55 37.07 -43.12
N GLY A 34 -11.38 36.57 -42.73
CA GLY A 34 -10.10 37.22 -42.97
C GLY A 34 -9.81 37.44 -44.47
N LEU A 35 -10.11 36.45 -45.30
CA LEU A 35 -9.98 36.55 -46.76
C LEU A 35 -10.95 37.60 -47.35
N PHE A 36 -12.20 37.61 -46.88
CA PHE A 36 -13.21 38.56 -47.33
C PHE A 36 -12.84 40.00 -46.95
N ILE A 37 -12.38 40.23 -45.72
CA ILE A 37 -11.92 41.55 -45.24
C ILE A 37 -10.69 42.00 -46.02
N SER A 38 -9.77 41.07 -46.34
CA SER A 38 -8.58 41.38 -47.13
C SER A 38 -8.90 41.89 -48.54
N PHE A 39 -10.04 41.52 -49.13
CA PHE A 39 -10.46 42.01 -50.45
C PHE A 39 -10.76 43.53 -50.43
N TYR A 40 -11.22 44.05 -49.29
CA TYR A 40 -11.62 45.46 -49.15
C TYR A 40 -10.54 46.36 -48.52
N LEU A 41 -9.70 45.82 -47.62
CA LEU A 41 -8.74 46.62 -46.83
C LEU A 41 -7.27 46.53 -47.31
N GLY A 42 -6.99 45.75 -48.37
CA GLY A 42 -5.66 45.66 -48.99
C GLY A 42 -4.74 44.58 -48.43
N SER A 43 -3.58 44.38 -49.09
CA SER A 43 -2.72 43.20 -48.94
C SER A 43 -2.09 43.02 -47.55
N ILE A 44 -1.99 44.07 -46.73
CA ILE A 44 -1.41 43.96 -45.37
C ILE A 44 -2.27 43.07 -44.46
N PHE A 45 -3.60 43.13 -44.60
CA PHE A 45 -4.53 42.33 -43.81
C PHE A 45 -4.53 40.85 -44.21
N TYR A 46 -4.18 40.54 -45.45
CA TYR A 46 -3.96 39.16 -45.92
C TYR A 46 -2.84 38.48 -45.10
N TYR A 47 -1.68 39.14 -45.02
CA TYR A 47 -0.51 38.59 -44.32
C TYR A 47 -0.72 38.51 -42.80
N ILE A 48 -1.46 39.45 -42.21
CA ILE A 48 -1.85 39.39 -40.80
C ILE A 48 -2.78 38.20 -40.55
N SER A 49 -3.80 38.01 -41.41
CA SER A 49 -4.78 36.92 -41.27
C SER A 49 -4.12 35.54 -41.38
N ILE A 50 -3.23 35.36 -42.36
CA ILE A 50 -2.48 34.10 -42.52
C ILE A 50 -1.53 33.85 -41.35
N SER A 51 -0.83 34.89 -40.89
CA SER A 51 0.07 34.76 -39.73
C SER A 51 -0.70 34.33 -38.48
N LEU A 52 -1.90 34.89 -38.26
CA LEU A 52 -2.75 34.54 -37.12
C LEU A 52 -3.28 33.10 -37.22
N ALA A 53 -3.73 32.70 -38.42
CA ALA A 53 -4.19 31.34 -38.68
C ALA A 53 -3.06 30.30 -38.50
N PHE A 54 -1.86 30.61 -38.98
CA PHE A 54 -0.69 29.76 -38.81
C PHE A 54 -0.31 29.62 -37.33
N LEU A 55 -0.33 30.71 -36.56
CA LEU A 55 -0.08 30.68 -35.13
C LEU A 55 -1.12 29.84 -34.39
N ALA A 56 -2.41 30.00 -34.71
CA ALA A 56 -3.49 29.19 -34.15
C ALA A 56 -3.29 27.70 -34.44
N LEU A 57 -2.94 27.35 -35.68
CA LEU A 57 -2.62 25.97 -36.08
C LEU A 57 -1.48 25.37 -35.26
N ILE A 58 -0.37 26.10 -35.09
CA ILE A 58 0.77 25.65 -34.28
C ILE A 58 0.35 25.41 -32.83
N LEU A 59 -0.44 26.31 -32.24
CA LEU A 59 -0.90 26.18 -30.85
C LEU A 59 -1.83 24.96 -30.68
N THR A 60 -2.77 24.76 -31.61
CA THR A 60 -3.67 23.60 -31.61
C THR A 60 -2.89 22.31 -31.80
N ALA A 61 -1.96 22.26 -32.75
CA ALA A 61 -1.11 21.09 -32.99
C ALA A 61 -0.26 20.74 -31.76
N TYR A 62 0.33 21.75 -31.11
CA TYR A 62 1.08 21.55 -29.87
C TYR A 62 0.20 20.98 -28.74
N SER A 63 -1.00 21.52 -28.54
CA SER A 63 -1.94 21.04 -27.53
C SER A 63 -2.34 19.58 -27.76
N ILE A 64 -2.72 19.23 -28.99
CA ILE A 64 -3.12 17.86 -29.36
C ILE A 64 -1.94 16.90 -29.23
N GLY A 65 -0.76 17.30 -29.70
CA GLY A 65 0.47 16.51 -29.59
C GLY A 65 0.83 16.22 -28.13
N LYS A 66 0.79 17.25 -27.27
CA LYS A 66 1.02 17.11 -25.84
C LYS A 66 0.04 16.14 -25.19
N ASP A 67 -1.26 16.29 -25.43
CA ASP A 67 -2.29 15.42 -24.83
C ASP A 67 -2.15 13.97 -25.30
N SER A 68 -1.78 13.76 -26.57
CA SER A 68 -1.53 12.43 -27.14
C SER A 68 -0.31 11.76 -26.50
N VAL A 69 0.80 12.48 -26.37
CA VAL A 69 2.01 11.97 -25.70
C VAL A 69 1.74 11.67 -24.22
N LEU A 70 1.07 12.58 -23.51
CA LEU A 70 0.71 12.36 -22.11
C LEU A 70 -0.21 11.14 -21.91
N SER A 71 -1.13 10.92 -22.85
CA SER A 71 -2.00 9.74 -22.81
C SER A 71 -1.26 8.44 -23.10
N LEU A 72 -0.22 8.46 -23.94
CA LEU A 72 0.63 7.29 -24.20
C LEU A 72 1.55 6.96 -23.03
N LEU A 73 1.93 7.96 -22.24
CA LEU A 73 2.76 7.81 -21.04
C LEU A 73 1.96 7.39 -19.79
N ASP A 74 0.65 7.14 -19.92
CA ASP A 74 -0.25 6.83 -18.80
C ASP A 74 -0.13 7.84 -17.63
N LEU A 75 0.16 9.12 -17.94
CA LEU A 75 0.28 10.13 -16.89
C LEU A 75 -1.08 10.36 -16.24
N PRO A 76 -1.18 10.36 -14.89
CA PRO A 76 -2.45 10.56 -14.20
C PRO A 76 -2.99 11.95 -14.52
N LYS A 77 -4.09 12.00 -15.29
CA LYS A 77 -4.74 13.25 -15.71
C LYS A 77 -5.30 14.05 -14.54
N ASP A 78 -5.57 13.39 -13.41
CA ASP A 78 -6.18 14.00 -12.23
C ASP A 78 -5.61 13.43 -10.92
N ARG A 79 -4.72 14.19 -10.26
CA ARG A 79 -4.18 13.82 -8.94
C ARG A 79 -5.27 13.81 -7.86
N SER A 80 -6.29 14.65 -7.99
CA SER A 80 -7.38 14.72 -7.01
C SER A 80 -8.20 13.43 -7.01
N LEU A 81 -8.34 12.77 -8.16
CA LEU A 81 -9.03 11.49 -8.26
C LEU A 81 -8.30 10.37 -7.50
N ARG A 82 -6.98 10.32 -7.61
CA ARG A 82 -6.14 9.35 -6.88
C ARG A 82 -6.33 9.50 -5.36
N GLU A 83 -6.27 10.74 -4.86
CA GLU A 83 -6.45 11.04 -3.44
C GLU A 83 -7.86 10.69 -2.96
N ARG A 84 -8.89 10.99 -3.76
CA ARG A 84 -10.27 10.60 -3.45
C ARG A 84 -10.43 9.08 -3.31
N ILE A 85 -9.90 8.31 -4.26
CA ILE A 85 -9.92 6.83 -4.18
C ILE A 85 -9.19 6.35 -2.92
N ALA A 86 -8.00 6.89 -2.65
CA ALA A 86 -7.22 6.51 -1.47
C ALA A 86 -7.98 6.80 -0.17
N ASN A 87 -8.67 7.94 -0.09
CA ASN A 87 -9.48 8.31 1.08
C ASN A 87 -10.69 7.41 1.28
N ILE A 88 -11.37 7.03 0.19
CA ILE A 88 -12.50 6.09 0.24
C ILE A 88 -12.03 4.71 0.69
N ALA A 89 -10.90 4.22 0.15
CA ALA A 89 -10.36 2.92 0.56
C ALA A 89 -9.87 2.96 2.03
N SER A 90 -9.26 4.06 2.47
CA SER A 90 -8.76 4.22 3.85
C SER A 90 -9.89 4.36 4.89
N SER A 91 -11.10 4.74 4.51
CA SER A 91 -12.23 4.85 5.44
C SER A 91 -12.90 3.50 5.74
N VAL A 92 -12.59 2.45 4.96
CA VAL A 92 -13.11 1.10 5.20
C VAL A 92 -12.43 0.47 6.41
N LYS A 93 -13.23 -0.06 7.33
CA LYS A 93 -12.73 -0.70 8.56
C LYS A 93 -11.88 -1.92 8.20
N GLY A 94 -10.69 -2.01 8.80
CA GLY A 94 -9.74 -3.11 8.56
C GLY A 94 -8.60 -2.74 7.61
N VAL A 95 -8.76 -1.67 6.82
CA VAL A 95 -7.65 -1.05 6.10
C VAL A 95 -6.80 -0.25 7.08
N ARG A 96 -5.49 -0.51 7.11
CA ARG A 96 -4.53 0.22 7.95
C ARG A 96 -3.87 1.34 7.18
N THR A 97 -3.51 1.10 5.92
CA THR A 97 -2.84 2.08 5.06
C THR A 97 -3.13 1.74 3.60
N VAL A 98 -3.36 2.75 2.76
CA VAL A 98 -3.37 2.60 1.30
C VAL A 98 -1.97 2.95 0.80
N ARG A 99 -1.22 1.97 0.31
CA ARG A 99 0.15 2.17 -0.17
C ARG A 99 0.19 2.77 -1.56
N GLU A 100 -0.66 2.24 -2.42
CA GLU A 100 -0.61 2.53 -3.83
C GLU A 100 -2.01 2.54 -4.43
N VAL A 101 -2.19 3.49 -5.35
CA VAL A 101 -3.39 3.61 -6.18
C VAL A 101 -2.91 3.81 -7.60
N ARG A 102 -3.18 2.82 -8.45
CA ARG A 102 -2.94 2.90 -9.89
C ARG A 102 -4.27 2.99 -10.61
N MET A 103 -4.28 3.78 -11.68
CA MET A 103 -5.45 3.98 -12.52
C MET A 103 -5.03 3.85 -13.97
N ARG A 104 -5.83 3.13 -14.75
CA ARG A 104 -5.65 3.01 -16.20
C ARG A 104 -6.94 3.36 -16.90
N TRP A 105 -6.85 4.21 -17.91
CA TRP A 105 -7.98 4.56 -18.76
C TRP A 105 -8.02 3.63 -19.97
N ALA A 106 -9.17 3.05 -20.26
CA ALA A 106 -9.43 2.33 -21.50
C ALA A 106 -10.68 2.92 -22.16
N GLY A 107 -10.47 3.89 -23.06
CA GLY A 107 -11.55 4.65 -23.65
C GLY A 107 -12.37 5.40 -22.60
N PRO A 108 -13.69 5.12 -22.44
CA PRO A 108 -14.55 5.81 -21.48
C PRO A 108 -14.43 5.34 -20.03
N VAL A 109 -13.79 4.20 -19.80
CA VAL A 109 -13.78 3.56 -18.48
C VAL A 109 -12.42 3.61 -17.80
N ILE A 110 -12.46 3.53 -16.47
CA ILE A 110 -11.31 3.57 -15.58
C ILE A 110 -11.19 2.21 -14.88
N PHE A 111 -9.99 1.65 -14.91
CA PHE A 111 -9.59 0.49 -14.12
C PHE A 111 -8.74 0.99 -12.96
N VAL A 112 -9.05 0.56 -11.74
CA VAL A 112 -8.35 0.95 -10.54
C VAL A 112 -7.69 -0.27 -9.91
N GLU A 113 -6.44 -0.14 -9.51
CA GLU A 113 -5.71 -1.13 -8.72
C GLU A 113 -5.23 -0.48 -7.43
N LEU A 114 -5.52 -1.14 -6.32
CA LEU A 114 -5.23 -0.67 -4.96
C LEU A 114 -4.29 -1.65 -4.28
N VAL A 115 -3.27 -1.14 -3.61
CA VAL A 115 -2.48 -1.92 -2.65
C VAL A 115 -2.80 -1.39 -1.27
N VAL A 116 -3.41 -2.23 -0.44
CA VAL A 116 -3.81 -1.88 0.93
C VAL A 116 -3.08 -2.76 1.92
N GLU A 117 -2.63 -2.15 3.01
CA GLU A 117 -2.05 -2.87 4.15
C GLU A 117 -3.16 -3.18 5.17
N MET A 118 -3.23 -4.45 5.58
CA MET A 118 -4.16 -4.95 6.60
C MET A 118 -3.41 -5.65 7.74
N ASP A 119 -4.16 -6.07 8.76
CA ASP A 119 -3.58 -6.82 9.88
C ASP A 119 -2.85 -8.08 9.38
N PRO A 120 -1.58 -8.32 9.75
CA PRO A 120 -0.84 -9.51 9.33
C PRO A 120 -1.47 -10.86 9.73
N LEU A 121 -2.37 -10.88 10.71
CA LEU A 121 -3.07 -12.08 11.17
C LEU A 121 -4.44 -12.26 10.53
N ILE A 122 -4.86 -11.32 9.68
CA ILE A 122 -6.13 -11.42 8.99
C ILE A 122 -6.15 -12.68 8.12
N THR A 123 -7.22 -13.45 8.21
CA THR A 123 -7.40 -14.59 7.30
C THR A 123 -7.85 -14.08 5.92
N VAL A 124 -7.68 -14.91 4.88
CA VAL A 124 -8.19 -14.57 3.54
C VAL A 124 -9.71 -14.42 3.55
N ASP A 125 -10.40 -15.23 4.36
CA ASP A 125 -11.87 -15.19 4.50
C ASP A 125 -12.33 -13.88 5.15
N ASP A 126 -11.62 -13.39 6.16
CA ASP A 126 -11.90 -12.10 6.80
C ASP A 126 -11.52 -10.90 5.92
N ALA A 127 -10.46 -11.02 5.11
CA ALA A 127 -10.00 -9.96 4.23
C ALA A 127 -10.93 -9.76 3.02
N HIS A 128 -11.51 -10.85 2.50
CA HIS A 128 -12.38 -10.82 1.33
C HIS A 128 -13.53 -9.80 1.42
N PRO A 129 -14.40 -9.80 2.46
CA PRO A 129 -15.50 -8.84 2.57
C PRO A 129 -15.01 -7.40 2.69
N ILE A 130 -13.84 -7.16 3.28
CA ILE A 130 -13.23 -5.83 3.33
C ILE A 130 -12.84 -5.38 1.93
N THR A 131 -12.23 -6.26 1.13
CA THR A 131 -11.88 -5.94 -0.26
C THR A 131 -13.12 -5.67 -1.13
N GLU A 132 -14.21 -6.42 -0.94
CA GLU A 132 -15.48 -6.18 -1.61
C GLU A 132 -16.14 -4.85 -1.20
N GLU A 133 -16.02 -4.47 0.07
CA GLU A 133 -16.50 -3.18 0.57
C GLU A 133 -15.72 -2.02 -0.06
N ILE A 134 -14.39 -2.13 -0.15
CA ILE A 134 -13.54 -1.14 -0.85
C ILE A 134 -13.98 -1.02 -2.32
N GLU A 135 -14.12 -2.14 -3.03
CA GLU A 135 -14.53 -2.14 -4.43
C GLU A 135 -15.89 -1.46 -4.63
N ARG A 136 -16.89 -1.82 -3.81
CA ARG A 136 -18.23 -1.22 -3.87
C ARG A 136 -18.21 0.28 -3.59
N ASN A 137 -17.52 0.71 -2.52
CA ASN A 137 -17.48 2.11 -2.13
C ASN A 137 -16.78 2.98 -3.18
N VAL A 138 -15.69 2.48 -3.76
CA VAL A 138 -14.96 3.17 -4.84
C VAL A 138 -15.82 3.27 -6.10
N LYS A 139 -16.45 2.17 -6.53
CA LYS A 139 -17.34 2.15 -7.72
C LYS A 139 -18.57 3.05 -7.54
N ALA A 140 -19.16 3.10 -6.34
CA ALA A 140 -20.35 3.90 -6.07
C ALA A 140 -20.04 5.41 -5.97
N SER A 141 -18.83 5.78 -5.56
CA SER A 141 -18.45 7.18 -5.32
C SER A 141 -17.88 7.91 -6.54
N ILE A 142 -17.45 7.17 -7.55
CA ILE A 142 -16.70 7.70 -8.69
C ILE A 142 -17.27 7.13 -9.99
N ASP A 143 -17.87 8.02 -10.78
CA ASP A 143 -18.35 7.70 -12.11
C ASP A 143 -17.22 7.27 -13.06
N GLY A 144 -17.52 6.28 -13.90
CA GLY A 144 -16.59 5.80 -14.94
C GLY A 144 -15.64 4.69 -14.49
N ILE A 145 -15.63 4.32 -13.20
CA ILE A 145 -14.89 3.13 -12.74
C ILE A 145 -15.62 1.87 -13.20
N TYR A 146 -14.94 1.07 -14.02
CA TYR A 146 -15.45 -0.22 -14.48
C TYR A 146 -15.04 -1.37 -13.56
N SER A 147 -13.78 -1.37 -13.10
CA SER A 147 -13.24 -2.40 -12.23
C SER A 147 -12.31 -1.82 -11.17
N VAL A 148 -12.34 -2.42 -9.98
CA VAL A 148 -11.39 -2.14 -8.90
C VAL A 148 -10.77 -3.48 -8.52
N SER A 149 -9.46 -3.57 -8.49
CA SER A 149 -8.71 -4.72 -7.97
C SER A 149 -8.01 -4.30 -6.69
N VAL A 150 -8.09 -5.11 -5.63
CA VAL A 150 -7.47 -4.82 -4.34
C VAL A 150 -6.46 -5.90 -4.01
N HIS A 151 -5.19 -5.52 -3.97
CA HIS A 151 -4.10 -6.34 -3.47
C HIS A 151 -3.90 -6.06 -1.97
N VAL A 152 -3.91 -7.11 -1.16
CA VAL A 152 -3.73 -7.01 0.30
C VAL A 152 -2.30 -7.37 0.66
N GLU A 153 -1.63 -6.45 1.33
CA GLU A 153 -0.32 -6.66 1.97
C GLU A 153 -0.46 -6.66 3.49
N PRO A 154 0.39 -7.39 4.24
CA PRO A 154 0.46 -7.24 5.68
C PRO A 154 1.16 -5.94 6.06
N VAL A 155 0.68 -5.25 7.09
CA VAL A 155 1.41 -4.09 7.66
C VAL A 155 2.81 -4.50 8.09
N LYS A 156 3.83 -3.79 7.59
CA LYS A 156 5.21 -3.93 8.09
C LYS A 156 5.31 -3.27 9.47
N ARG A 157 5.55 -4.07 10.51
CA ARG A 157 5.81 -3.55 11.87
C ARG A 157 7.09 -2.70 11.85
N LYS A 158 6.99 -1.42 12.25
CA LYS A 158 8.13 -0.49 12.38
C LYS A 158 8.75 -0.48 13.77
N ARG A 159 8.02 -1.01 14.77
CA ARG A 159 8.48 -1.15 16.14
C ARG A 159 8.35 -2.62 16.54
N PHE A 160 9.38 -3.13 17.17
CA PHE A 160 9.41 -4.49 17.70
C PHE A 160 9.72 -4.42 19.19
N ARG A 161 9.00 -5.18 19.99
CA ARG A 161 9.36 -5.43 21.38
C ARG A 161 9.64 -6.92 21.47
N LEU A 162 10.93 -7.25 21.50
CA LEU A 162 11.42 -8.62 21.50
C LEU A 162 11.52 -9.14 22.93
N ILE A 163 11.32 -10.43 23.11
CA ILE A 163 11.76 -11.15 24.31
C ILE A 163 12.73 -12.26 23.93
N ILE A 164 13.83 -12.37 24.68
CA ILE A 164 14.90 -13.34 24.45
C ILE A 164 15.23 -14.00 25.80
N PRO A 165 15.22 -15.34 25.91
CA PRO A 165 15.67 -16.03 27.11
C PRO A 165 17.18 -15.81 27.31
N SER A 166 17.59 -15.43 28.52
CA SER A 166 18.97 -15.05 28.83
C SER A 166 19.47 -15.79 30.06
N GLU A 167 20.75 -16.17 30.06
CA GLU A 167 21.46 -16.72 31.20
C GLU A 167 21.88 -15.64 32.21
N GLY A 168 21.88 -14.37 31.80
CA GLY A 168 22.31 -13.24 32.64
C GLY A 168 21.55 -11.94 32.41
N LYS A 169 21.98 -10.88 33.11
CA LYS A 169 21.33 -9.55 33.12
C LYS A 169 22.03 -8.51 32.23
N GLU A 170 22.90 -8.94 31.33
CA GLU A 170 23.74 -8.06 30.52
C GLU A 170 23.63 -8.38 29.03
N ILE A 171 23.98 -7.42 28.17
CA ILE A 171 23.91 -7.57 26.69
C ILE A 171 24.87 -8.67 26.18
N ASP A 172 26.00 -8.86 26.86
CA ASP A 172 26.97 -9.89 26.54
C ASP A 172 26.63 -11.25 27.17
N SER A 173 25.53 -11.34 27.92
CA SER A 173 25.02 -12.62 28.42
C SER A 173 24.64 -13.52 27.26
N ARG A 174 24.83 -14.83 27.43
CA ARG A 174 24.41 -15.83 26.43
C ARG A 174 22.90 -16.03 26.50
N MET A 175 22.32 -16.29 25.33
CA MET A 175 20.94 -16.72 25.20
C MET A 175 20.74 -18.12 25.78
N ASP A 176 19.72 -18.32 26.62
CA ASP A 176 19.39 -19.66 27.15
C ASP A 176 18.59 -20.44 26.09
N GLU A 177 18.89 -21.73 25.93
CA GLU A 177 18.19 -22.61 24.98
C GLU A 177 16.72 -22.86 25.39
N ARG A 178 16.40 -22.72 26.68
CA ARG A 178 15.10 -23.01 27.29
C ARG A 178 14.31 -21.71 27.45
N LEU A 179 13.42 -21.40 26.52
CA LEU A 179 12.54 -20.23 26.59
C LEU A 179 11.78 -20.13 27.92
N ALA A 180 11.21 -21.25 28.33
CA ALA A 180 10.37 -21.42 29.51
C ALA A 180 11.13 -21.29 30.84
N LYS A 181 12.33 -21.87 30.88
CA LYS A 181 13.08 -22.18 32.11
C LYS A 181 14.36 -21.36 32.23
N SER A 182 14.53 -20.33 31.40
CA SER A 182 15.65 -19.42 31.51
C SER A 182 15.61 -18.67 32.83
N ASP A 183 16.77 -18.28 33.35
CA ASP A 183 16.83 -17.53 34.59
C ASP A 183 16.33 -16.09 34.40
N TYR A 184 16.58 -15.52 33.21
CA TYR A 184 16.20 -14.16 32.85
C TYR A 184 15.53 -14.07 31.50
N PHE A 185 14.82 -12.95 31.30
CA PHE A 185 14.40 -12.49 29.98
C PHE A 185 15.05 -11.14 29.66
N ALA A 186 15.62 -11.04 28.47
CA ALA A 186 15.99 -9.77 27.87
C ALA A 186 14.82 -9.27 27.02
N ILE A 187 14.21 -8.16 27.44
CA ILE A 187 13.21 -7.43 26.68
C ILE A 187 13.94 -6.34 25.90
N VAL A 188 13.77 -6.33 24.57
CA VAL A 188 14.46 -5.41 23.68
C VAL A 188 13.44 -4.59 22.91
N ASP A 189 13.42 -3.29 23.15
CA ASP A 189 12.59 -2.34 22.42
C ASP A 189 13.36 -1.83 21.22
N ILE A 190 12.82 -2.04 20.01
CA ILE A 190 13.37 -1.59 18.74
C ILE A 190 12.39 -0.60 18.12
N GLY A 191 12.80 0.67 18.03
CA GLY A 191 12.05 1.74 17.40
C GLY A 191 12.97 2.82 16.85
N GLU A 192 12.82 4.05 17.32
CA GLU A 192 13.74 5.16 17.00
C GLU A 192 15.11 4.98 17.66
N SER A 193 15.14 4.34 18.82
CA SER A 193 16.34 3.87 19.52
C SER A 193 16.15 2.41 19.94
N ILE A 194 17.26 1.75 20.28
CA ILE A 194 17.25 0.39 20.82
C ILE A 194 17.50 0.49 22.32
N SER A 195 16.64 -0.13 23.13
CA SER A 195 16.84 -0.23 24.58
C SER A 195 16.68 -1.67 25.06
N TYR A 196 17.39 -2.00 26.16
CA TYR A 196 17.43 -3.33 26.74
C TYR A 196 16.94 -3.27 28.18
N LYS A 197 16.06 -4.19 28.55
CA LYS A 197 15.60 -4.40 29.92
C LYS A 197 15.72 -5.87 30.27
N PHE A 198 16.50 -6.18 31.30
CA PHE A 198 16.64 -7.54 31.80
C PHE A 198 15.77 -7.73 33.04
N ILE A 199 14.98 -8.81 33.04
CA ILE A 199 14.10 -9.17 34.16
C ILE A 199 14.36 -10.61 34.57
N GLU A 200 14.15 -10.90 35.85
CA GLU A 200 14.07 -12.29 36.33
C GLU A 200 12.85 -12.98 35.75
N ASN A 201 13.00 -14.24 35.35
CA ASN A 201 11.90 -15.02 34.79
C ASN A 201 10.89 -15.36 35.92
N PRO A 202 9.67 -14.80 35.91
CA PRO A 202 8.69 -15.07 36.95
C PRO A 202 8.10 -16.48 36.86
N PHE A 203 8.41 -17.23 35.79
CA PHE A 203 7.93 -18.58 35.53
C PHE A 203 8.96 -19.67 35.84
N ARG A 204 10.14 -19.31 36.36
CA ARG A 204 11.29 -20.23 36.58
C ARG A 204 10.93 -21.49 37.36
N GLU A 205 10.14 -21.36 38.42
CA GLU A 205 9.77 -22.47 39.31
C GLU A 205 8.45 -23.16 38.94
N LYS A 206 7.73 -22.70 37.90
CA LYS A 206 6.51 -23.38 37.45
C LYS A 206 6.89 -24.63 36.66
N GLU A 207 6.41 -25.79 37.10
CA GLU A 207 6.72 -27.10 36.50
C GLU A 207 6.32 -27.18 35.01
N ASP A 208 5.24 -26.49 34.64
CA ASP A 208 4.78 -26.26 33.27
C ASP A 208 4.38 -24.78 33.10
N LEU A 209 4.82 -24.14 32.02
CA LEU A 209 4.15 -22.91 31.58
C LEU A 209 2.81 -23.34 30.99
N ALA A 210 1.75 -23.21 31.78
CA ALA A 210 0.41 -23.10 31.21
C ALA A 210 0.48 -21.93 30.23
N GLY A 211 0.57 -22.22 28.93
CA GLY A 211 0.98 -21.24 27.90
C GLY A 211 0.19 -19.93 27.95
N LEU A 212 -1.00 -19.96 28.57
CA LEU A 212 -1.84 -18.82 28.90
C LEU A 212 -1.14 -17.78 29.79
N ASP A 213 -0.55 -18.15 30.92
CA ASP A 213 0.12 -17.18 31.83
C ASP A 213 1.29 -16.48 31.13
N PHE A 214 2.05 -17.24 30.33
CA PHE A 214 3.14 -16.70 29.54
C PHE A 214 2.60 -15.76 28.46
N LYS A 215 1.55 -16.18 27.74
CA LYS A 215 0.86 -15.36 26.74
C LYS A 215 0.35 -14.06 27.36
N ASP A 216 -0.32 -14.11 28.51
CA ASP A 216 -0.84 -12.92 29.20
C ASP A 216 0.29 -11.98 29.58
N PHE A 217 1.38 -12.50 30.15
CA PHE A 217 2.58 -11.72 30.42
C PHE A 217 3.16 -11.04 29.17
N LEU A 218 3.23 -11.76 28.04
CA LEU A 218 3.73 -11.20 26.79
C LEU A 218 2.80 -10.11 26.25
N LEU A 219 1.49 -10.31 26.30
CA LEU A 219 0.49 -9.33 25.85
C LEU A 219 0.50 -8.07 26.74
N ASP A 220 0.52 -8.24 28.06
CA ASP A 220 0.55 -7.15 29.03
C ASP A 220 1.81 -6.28 28.91
N ASN A 221 2.94 -6.91 28.56
CA ASN A 221 4.19 -6.20 28.28
C ASN A 221 4.28 -5.70 26.82
N GLY A 222 3.27 -5.96 25.98
CA GLY A 222 3.26 -5.55 24.57
C GLY A 222 4.37 -6.21 23.73
N ILE A 223 4.81 -7.41 24.11
CA ILE A 223 5.80 -8.18 23.35
C ILE A 223 5.21 -8.55 21.99
N THR A 224 5.94 -8.24 20.93
CA THR A 224 5.52 -8.51 19.56
C THR A 224 6.15 -9.77 18.99
N ASP A 225 7.34 -10.13 19.46
CA ASP A 225 8.17 -11.18 18.89
C ASP A 225 9.03 -11.87 19.97
N ILE A 226 9.25 -13.16 19.80
CA ILE A 226 10.08 -14.00 20.68
C ILE A 226 11.25 -14.51 19.84
N ILE A 227 12.48 -14.32 20.31
CA ILE A 227 13.65 -15.01 19.74
C ILE A 227 14.02 -16.17 20.67
N CYS A 228 14.01 -17.38 20.16
CA CYS A 228 14.22 -18.59 20.96
C CYS A 228 15.04 -19.63 20.18
N TYR A 229 15.76 -20.49 20.91
CA TYR A 229 16.42 -21.64 20.28
C TYR A 229 15.36 -22.68 19.91
N ASN A 230 14.53 -23.06 20.90
CA ASN A 230 13.43 -24.00 20.72
C ASN A 230 12.10 -23.47 21.27
N VAL A 231 11.01 -23.80 20.56
CA VAL A 231 9.62 -23.56 20.97
C VAL A 231 8.77 -24.81 20.75
N GLY A 232 7.97 -25.16 21.76
CA GLY A 232 7.02 -26.26 21.68
C GLY A 232 5.79 -25.91 20.85
N GLU A 233 5.15 -26.93 20.28
CA GLU A 233 3.94 -26.81 19.44
C GLU A 233 2.80 -26.00 20.07
N ILE A 234 2.45 -26.30 21.32
CA ILE A 234 1.36 -25.61 22.04
C ILE A 234 1.70 -24.14 22.24
N THR A 235 2.92 -23.85 22.72
CA THR A 235 3.40 -22.48 22.92
C THR A 235 3.43 -21.71 21.60
N TYR A 236 3.99 -22.30 20.54
CA TYR A 236 4.06 -21.67 19.22
C TYR A 236 2.67 -21.31 18.68
N GLY A 237 1.72 -22.25 18.70
CA GLY A 237 0.36 -22.00 18.24
C GLY A 237 -0.35 -20.91 19.06
N LEU A 238 -0.15 -20.91 20.37
CA LEU A 238 -0.74 -19.89 21.24
C LEU A 238 -0.16 -18.49 20.99
N MET A 239 1.14 -18.38 20.77
CA MET A 239 1.78 -17.09 20.46
C MET A 239 1.32 -16.54 19.11
N VAL A 240 1.36 -17.36 18.07
CA VAL A 240 1.02 -16.94 16.70
C VAL A 240 -0.45 -16.55 16.59
N SER A 241 -1.36 -17.27 17.25
CA SER A 241 -2.80 -16.92 17.28
C SER A 241 -3.09 -15.57 17.95
N HIS A 242 -2.15 -15.03 18.74
CA HIS A 242 -2.26 -13.71 19.36
C HIS A 242 -1.31 -12.68 18.74
N GLY A 243 -0.72 -12.97 17.58
CA GLY A 243 0.12 -12.01 16.87
C GLY A 243 1.55 -11.88 17.37
N ILE A 244 1.98 -12.80 18.23
CA ILE A 244 3.34 -12.87 18.73
C ILE A 244 4.13 -13.83 17.84
N TYR A 245 5.12 -13.33 17.12
CA TYR A 245 5.90 -14.15 16.20
C TYR A 245 7.10 -14.78 16.87
N CYS A 246 7.40 -16.03 16.53
CA CYS A 246 8.60 -16.70 17.01
C CYS A 246 9.69 -16.70 15.94
N TRP A 247 10.92 -16.49 16.38
CA TRP A 247 12.12 -16.48 15.55
C TRP A 247 13.12 -17.47 16.11
N HIS A 248 13.79 -18.20 15.23
CA HIS A 248 14.85 -19.12 15.60
C HIS A 248 16.21 -18.42 15.54
N SER A 249 17.00 -18.59 16.59
CA SER A 249 18.42 -18.22 16.62
C SER A 249 19.22 -19.31 17.29
N ASP A 250 20.43 -19.57 16.78
CA ASP A 250 21.47 -20.28 17.51
C ASP A 250 21.87 -19.51 18.78
N ILE A 251 22.44 -20.24 19.73
CA ILE A 251 22.93 -19.70 21.01
C ILE A 251 24.12 -18.76 20.74
N ASP A 252 23.93 -17.49 21.07
CA ASP A 252 24.92 -16.41 20.95
C ASP A 252 24.67 -15.39 22.07
N THR A 253 25.44 -14.29 22.11
CA THR A 253 25.17 -13.20 23.05
C THR A 253 23.89 -12.45 22.67
N ILE A 254 23.16 -11.91 23.65
CA ILE A 254 21.92 -11.17 23.40
C ILE A 254 22.15 -10.03 22.38
N GLY A 255 23.25 -9.29 22.50
CA GLY A 255 23.62 -8.25 21.55
C GLY A 255 23.79 -8.76 20.11
N ASN A 256 24.45 -9.90 19.92
CA ASN A 256 24.63 -10.50 18.60
C ASN A 256 23.32 -11.04 18.03
N VAL A 257 22.48 -11.68 18.85
CA VAL A 257 21.15 -12.18 18.45
C VAL A 257 20.29 -11.02 17.94
N VAL A 258 20.23 -9.91 18.68
CA VAL A 258 19.50 -8.71 18.26
C VAL A 258 20.08 -8.11 16.97
N ASN A 259 21.41 -8.08 16.82
CA ASN A 259 22.04 -7.60 15.59
C ASN A 259 21.70 -8.49 14.38
N LYS A 260 21.68 -9.82 14.55
CA LYS A 260 21.24 -10.76 13.51
C LYS A 260 19.78 -10.51 13.13
N PHE A 261 18.91 -10.25 14.11
CA PHE A 261 17.51 -9.89 13.88
C PHE A 261 17.39 -8.61 13.04
N LEU A 262 18.08 -7.53 13.44
CA LEU A 262 18.05 -6.24 12.74
C LEU A 262 18.58 -6.31 11.30
N LYS A 263 19.56 -7.18 11.04
CA LYS A 263 20.10 -7.42 9.70
C LYS A 263 19.20 -8.33 8.83
N GLY A 264 18.12 -8.88 9.39
CA GLY A 264 17.26 -9.84 8.70
C GLY A 264 17.87 -11.22 8.53
N ASN A 265 18.88 -11.57 9.34
CA ASN A 265 19.60 -12.85 9.27
C ASN A 265 18.98 -13.94 10.16
N LEU A 266 17.87 -13.64 10.85
CA LEU A 266 17.11 -14.64 11.61
C LEU A 266 15.90 -15.10 10.82
N ASN A 267 15.61 -16.40 10.92
CA ASN A 267 14.46 -17.01 10.27
C ASN A 267 13.25 -16.96 11.19
N LYS A 268 12.14 -16.40 10.67
CA LYS A 268 10.84 -16.51 11.31
C LYS A 268 10.39 -17.97 11.29
N LEU A 269 9.95 -18.48 12.44
CA LEU A 269 9.44 -19.85 12.54
C LEU A 269 8.07 -19.95 11.87
N VAL A 270 7.94 -20.88 10.93
CA VAL A 270 6.68 -21.24 10.24
C VAL A 270 6.01 -22.44 10.91
N HIS A 271 6.79 -23.25 11.65
CA HIS A 271 6.35 -24.41 12.40
C HIS A 271 7.11 -24.48 13.73
N PRO A 272 6.57 -25.16 14.77
CA PRO A 272 7.29 -25.36 16.03
C PRO A 272 8.52 -26.22 15.85
N THR A 273 9.59 -25.92 16.60
CA THR A 273 10.84 -26.70 16.56
C THR A 273 10.77 -27.98 17.40
N ARG A 274 9.85 -28.07 18.36
CA ARG A 274 9.61 -29.29 19.15
C ARG A 274 8.13 -29.72 19.06
N ARG A 275 7.89 -30.91 18.52
CA ARG A 275 6.55 -31.54 18.55
C ARG A 275 6.20 -31.99 19.96
N SER A 276 4.93 -31.82 20.34
CA SER A 276 4.44 -32.38 21.60
C SER A 276 4.55 -33.91 21.54
N LYS A 277 5.11 -34.53 22.59
CA LYS A 277 4.94 -35.98 22.75
C LYS A 277 3.49 -36.19 23.19
N VAL A 278 2.64 -36.63 22.26
CA VAL A 278 1.31 -37.15 22.60
C VAL A 278 1.53 -38.26 23.63
N LYS A 279 1.10 -38.01 24.87
CA LYS A 279 0.94 -39.05 25.89
C LYS A 279 -0.45 -39.65 25.76
#